data_AF-A0A528DAD6-F1
#
_entry.id   AF-A0A528DAD6-F1
#
_cell.length_a   1.000
_cell.length_b   1.000
_cell.length_c   1.000
_cell.angle_alpha   90.00
_cell.angle_beta   90.00
_cell.angle_gamma   90.00
#
_symmetry.space_group_name_H-M   'P 1'
#
loop_
_entity.id
_entity.type
_entity.pdbx_description
1 polymer ?
#
loop_
_entity_poly.entity_id
_entity_poly.type
_entity_poly.pdbx_seq_one_letter_code
_entity_poly.pdbx_strand_id
1 'polypeptide(L)' 'MSRWFQEAWVLLKESIAGYLDDDALSHGAAMAFYAATSLAPILLIVMAIAGIVIGNDAAQLALSAEFAGVMGPQSADLL' A
#
# COMPACT_ATOMS: atom_id res chain seq x y z
N MET A 1 33.59 -21.37 -15.71
CA MET A 1 32.56 -20.32 -15.91
C MET A 1 31.13 -20.81 -15.69
N SER A 2 30.81 -22.11 -15.82
CA SER A 2 29.42 -22.62 -15.68
C SER A 2 28.91 -22.78 -14.24
N ARG A 3 29.80 -22.96 -13.25
CA ARG A 3 29.41 -23.25 -11.86
C ARG A 3 28.60 -22.13 -11.21
N TRP A 4 28.98 -20.87 -11.46
CA TRP A 4 28.28 -19.70 -10.94
C TRP A 4 26.86 -19.53 -11.52
N PHE A 5 26.66 -19.90 -12.79
CA PHE A 5 25.34 -19.88 -13.41
C PHE A 5 24.42 -20.97 -12.81
N GLN A 6 24.97 -22.16 -12.55
CA GLN A 6 24.24 -23.23 -11.88
C GLN A 6 23.89 -22.85 -10.43
N GLU A 7 24.83 -22.26 -9.69
CA GLU A 7 24.60 -21.75 -8.33
C GLU A 7 23.52 -20.67 -8.32
N ALA A 8 23.60 -19.67 -9.21
CA ALA A 8 22.59 -18.62 -9.33
C ALA A 8 21.21 -19.17 -9.71
N TRP A 9 21.17 -20.18 -10.60
CA TRP A 9 19.92 -20.84 -10.98
C TRP A 9 19.29 -21.61 -9.82
N VAL A 10 20.10 -22.32 -9.03
CA VAL A 10 19.63 -23.03 -7.84
C VAL A 10 19.08 -22.05 -6.81
N LEU A 11 19.80 -20.97 -6.51
CA LEU A 11 19.37 -19.94 -5.56
C LEU A 11 18.07 -19.26 -6.00
N LEU A 12 17.95 -18.89 -7.28
CA LEU A 12 16.71 -18.31 -7.81
C LEU A 12 15.54 -19.29 -7.66
N LYS A 13 15.74 -20.56 -8.01
CA LYS A 13 14.69 -21.59 -7.93
C LYS A 13 14.26 -21.82 -6.48
N GLU A 14 15.21 -21.91 -5.56
CA GLU A 14 14.95 -22.10 -4.13
C GLU A 14 14.25 -20.88 -3.53
N SER A 15 14.65 -19.66 -3.93
CA SER A 15 14.00 -18.42 -3.48
C SER A 15 12.55 -18.32 -3.95
N ILE A 16 12.27 -18.66 -5.21
CA ILE A 16 10.91 -18.67 -5.74
C ILE A 16 10.07 -19.77 -5.08
N ALA A 17 10.65 -20.97 -4.90
CA ALA A 17 9.96 -22.07 -4.24
C ALA A 17 9.60 -21.71 -2.78
N GLY A 18 10.55 -21.16 -2.01
CA GLY A 18 10.30 -20.70 -0.65
C GLY A 18 9.26 -19.59 -0.59
N TYR A 19 9.33 -18.60 -1.48
CA TYR A 19 8.34 -17.51 -1.55
C TYR A 19 6.91 -18.02 -1.81
N LEU A 20 6.76 -19.07 -2.62
CA LEU A 20 5.46 -19.69 -2.87
C LEU A 20 5.00 -20.58 -1.71
N ASP A 21 5.92 -21.34 -1.11
CA ASP A 21 5.65 -22.22 0.04
C ASP A 21 5.24 -21.41 1.29
N ASP A 22 5.80 -20.21 1.45
CA ASP A 22 5.43 -19.25 2.50
C ASP A 22 4.09 -18.52 2.23
N ASP A 23 3.34 -18.91 1.20
CA ASP A 23 2.07 -18.26 0.81
C ASP A 23 2.21 -16.73 0.66
N ALA A 24 3.40 -16.26 0.25
CA ALA A 24 3.75 -14.84 0.34
C ALA A 24 2.91 -13.97 -0.60
N LEU A 25 2.42 -14.53 -1.72
CA LEU A 25 1.45 -13.88 -2.59
C LEU A 25 0.11 -13.68 -1.88
N SER A 26 -0.39 -14.72 -1.22
CA SER A 26 -1.65 -14.69 -0.47
C SER A 26 -1.56 -13.73 0.72
N HIS A 27 -0.43 -13.73 1.44
CA HIS A 27 -0.16 -12.79 2.53
C HIS A 27 -0.07 -11.35 2.02
N GLY A 28 0.65 -11.12 0.91
CA GLY A 28 0.71 -9.80 0.27
C GLY A 28 -0.67 -9.31 -0.16
N ALA A 29 -1.49 -10.18 -0.75
CA ALA A 29 -2.87 -9.85 -1.11
C ALA A 29 -3.73 -9.53 0.13
N ALA A 30 -3.62 -10.31 1.19
CA ALA A 30 -4.35 -10.05 2.44
C ALA A 30 -3.96 -8.69 3.05
N MET A 31 -2.66 -8.35 3.05
CA MET A 31 -2.18 -7.04 3.51
C MET A 31 -2.71 -5.89 2.64
N ALA A 32 -2.71 -6.06 1.32
CA ALA A 32 -3.25 -5.06 0.40
C ALA A 32 -4.76 -4.86 0.60
N PHE A 33 -5.53 -5.95 0.72
CA PHE A 33 -6.97 -5.87 1.00
C PHE A 33 -7.26 -5.21 2.35
N TYR A 34 -6.50 -5.56 3.39
CA TYR A 34 -6.63 -4.94 4.70
C TYR A 34 -6.32 -3.44 4.65
N ALA A 35 -5.21 -3.04 4.03
CA ALA A 35 -4.83 -1.64 3.89
C ALA A 35 -5.88 -0.84 3.10
N ALA A 36 -6.31 -1.34 1.93
CA ALA A 36 -7.28 -0.66 1.09
C ALA A 36 -8.66 -0.55 1.76
N THR A 37 -9.12 -1.63 2.40
CA THR A 37 -10.46 -1.66 3.01
C THR A 37 -10.52 -0.91 4.33
N SER A 38 -9.43 -0.90 5.11
CA SER A 38 -9.34 -0.10 6.35
C SER A 38 -9.17 1.39 6.09
N LEU A 39 -8.80 1.80 4.86
CA LEU A 39 -8.59 3.20 4.52
C LEU A 39 -9.86 4.04 4.76
N ALA A 40 -11.03 3.56 4.31
CA ALA A 40 -12.29 4.29 4.46
C ALA A 40 -12.64 4.65 5.92
N PRO A 41 -12.70 3.70 6.88
CA PRO A 41 -12.98 4.04 8.27
C PRO A 41 -11.89 4.92 8.91
N ILE A 42 -10.62 4.73 8.54
CA ILE A 42 -9.54 5.60 9.03
C ILE A 42 -9.74 7.04 8.54
N LEU A 43 -10.04 7.23 7.26
CA LEU A 43 -10.29 8.56 6.68
C LEU A 43 -11.48 9.26 7.31
N LEU A 44 -12.55 8.53 7.61
CA LEU A 44 -13.69 9.09 8.34
C LEU A 44 -13.27 9.66 9.71
N ILE A 45 -12.44 8.93 10.45
CA ILE A 45 -11.93 9.38 11.76
C ILE A 45 -11.02 10.60 11.58
N VAL A 46 -10.09 10.55 10.63
CA VAL A 46 -9.16 11.67 10.36
C VAL A 46 -9.94 12.93 9.95
N MET A 47 -10.92 12.81 9.06
CA MET A 47 -11.75 13.92 8.62
C MET A 47 -12.58 14.51 9.77
N ALA A 48 -13.16 13.67 10.63
CA ALA A 48 -13.92 14.14 11.79
C ALA A 48 -13.06 14.95 12.75
N ILE A 49 -11.84 14.47 13.06
CA ILE A 49 -10.92 15.16 13.97
C ILE A 49 -10.41 16.45 13.33
N ALA A 50 -9.92 16.40 12.09
CA ALA A 50 -9.41 17.56 11.39
C ALA A 50 -10.49 18.63 11.18
N GLY A 51 -11.72 18.24 10.83
CA GLY A 51 -12.85 19.16 10.67
C GLY A 51 -13.18 19.94 11.95
N ILE A 52 -13.01 19.33 13.13
CA ILE A 52 -13.19 20.01 14.41
C ILE A 52 -12.06 21.02 14.69
N VAL A 53 -10.82 20.70 14.31
CA VAL A 53 -9.64 21.52 14.64
C VAL A 53 -9.45 22.68 13.66
N ILE A 54 -9.60 22.44 12.36
CA ILE A 54 -9.27 23.41 11.29
C ILE A 54 -10.46 23.74 10.37
N GLY A 55 -11.62 23.11 10.56
CA GLY A 55 -12.79 23.23 9.68
C GLY A 55 -12.81 22.19 8.56
N ASN A 56 -14.01 21.81 8.12
CA ASN A 56 -14.20 20.72 7.13
C ASN A 56 -13.56 21.03 5.78
N ASP A 57 -13.72 22.26 5.26
CA ASP A 57 -13.18 22.64 3.95
C ASP A 57 -11.64 22.59 3.93
N ALA A 58 -11.01 23.06 5.00
CA ALA A 58 -9.55 23.02 5.14
C ALA A 58 -9.04 21.58 5.33
N ALA A 59 -9.77 20.75 6.06
CA ALA A 59 -9.46 19.33 6.23
C ALA A 59 -9.54 18.56 4.90
N GLN A 60 -10.58 18.80 4.10
CA GLN A 60 -10.74 18.16 2.79
C GLN A 60 -9.63 18.58 1.82
N LEU A 61 -9.30 19.87 1.77
CA LEU A 61 -8.22 20.39 0.93
C LEU A 61 -6.84 19.82 1.33
N ALA A 62 -6.58 19.72 2.63
CA ALA A 62 -5.32 19.16 3.13
C ALA A 62 -5.20 17.67 2.81
N LEU A 63 -6.29 16.91 2.98
CA LEU A 63 -6.32 15.49 2.65
C LEU A 63 -6.17 15.23 1.16
N SER A 64 -6.88 15.97 0.29
CA SER A 64 -6.74 15.79 -1.17
C SER A 64 -5.32 16.07 -1.66
N ALA A 65 -4.65 17.09 -1.09
CA ALA A 65 -3.25 17.38 -1.39
C ALA A 65 -2.30 16.26 -0.95
N GLU A 66 -2.52 15.66 0.23
CA GLU A 66 -1.71 14.55 0.72
C GLU A 66 -1.89 13.29 -0.14
N PHE A 67 -3.13 12.96 -0.49
CA PHE A 67 -3.43 11.86 -1.41
C PHE A 67 -2.73 12.07 -2.76
N ALA A 68 -2.85 13.26 -3.34
CA ALA A 68 -2.17 13.61 -4.58
C ALA A 68 -0.64 13.45 -4.50
N GLY A 69 -0.05 13.81 -3.36
CA GLY A 69 1.39 13.71 -3.10
C GLY A 69 1.89 12.26 -3.00
N VAL A 70 1.10 11.37 -2.39
CA VAL A 70 1.50 9.97 -2.13
C VAL A 70 1.08 9.03 -3.27
N MET A 71 -0.11 9.20 -3.82
CA MET A 71 -0.72 8.29 -4.81
C MET A 71 -0.76 8.88 -6.24
N GLY A 72 -0.33 10.13 -6.41
CA GLY A 72 -0.32 10.83 -7.68
C GLY A 72 -1.59 11.65 -7.94
N PRO A 73 -1.57 12.55 -8.94
CA PRO A 73 -2.60 13.59 -9.10
C PRO A 73 -4.03 13.06 -9.25
N GLN A 74 -4.22 11.88 -9.83
CA GLN A 74 -5.55 11.29 -10.06
C GLN A 74 -6.26 10.88 -8.76
N SER A 75 -5.51 10.70 -7.67
CA SER A 75 -6.08 10.34 -6.37
C SER A 75 -6.73 11.52 -5.64
N ALA A 76 -6.42 12.76 -6.04
CA ALA A 76 -7.00 13.96 -5.47
C ALA A 76 -8.52 14.03 -5.68
N ASP A 77 -9.01 13.43 -6.77
CA ASP A 77 -10.41 13.42 -7.18
C ASP A 77 -11.26 12.37 -6.43
N LEU A 78 -10.63 11.54 -5.58
CA LEU A 78 -11.32 10.50 -4.81
C LEU A 78 -11.97 11.01 -3.51
N LEU A 79 -11.70 12.27 -3.13
CA LEU A 79 -12.16 12.91 -1.89
C LEU A 79 -13.02 14.15 -2.18
#